data_AF-A0A2A7AQR1-F1
#
_entry.id   AF-A0A2A7AQR1-F1
#
_cell.length_a   1.000
_cell.length_b   1.000
_cell.length_c   1.000
_cell.angle_alpha   90.00
_cell.angle_beta   90.00
_cell.angle_gamma   90.00
#
_symmetry.space_group_name_H-M   'P 1'
#
loop_
_entity.id
_entity.type
_entity.pdbx_description
1 polymer ?
#
loop_
_entity_poly.entity_id
_entity_poly.type
_entity_poly.pdbx_seq_one_letter_code
_entity_poly.pdbx_strand_id
1 'polypeptide(L)'
;MEVIRHPTTGGTPVEFQFRASGSRFLVKNFTSGYITCGILDAEVTIPANTSQVIATRLIPRTSDMTDKVTVTANETSAMGVEVQCLDY
;
A
#
# COMPACT_ATOMS: atom_id res chain seq x y z
N MET A 1 9.89 -3.77 11.43
CA MET A 1 8.55 -3.68 10.81
C MET A 1 7.91 -2.31 11.10
N GLU A 2 7.50 -1.56 10.08
CA GLU A 2 6.85 -0.23 10.22
C GLU A 2 5.43 -0.28 9.66
N VAL A 3 4.48 0.35 10.35
CA VAL A 3 3.05 0.35 10.03
C VAL A 3 2.57 1.80 9.95
N ILE A 4 1.92 2.15 8.85
CA ILE A 4 1.36 3.49 8.62
C ILE A 4 -0.10 3.34 8.21
N ARG A 5 -0.97 4.16 8.79
CA ARG A 5 -2.40 4.19 8.49
C ARG A 5 -2.85 5.60 8.18
N HIS A 6 -3.63 5.74 7.11
CA HIS A 6 -4.22 7.01 6.72
C HIS A 6 -5.71 6.85 6.40
N PRO A 7 -6.53 7.89 6.71
CA PRO A 7 -7.85 8.00 6.11
C PRO A 7 -7.72 8.19 4.60
N THR A 8 -8.81 7.99 3.88
CA THR A 8 -8.87 8.17 2.42
C THR A 8 -9.86 9.26 2.05
N THR A 9 -9.58 9.95 0.95
CA THR A 9 -10.54 10.82 0.26
C THR A 9 -10.71 10.27 -1.14
N GLY A 10 -11.96 10.07 -1.58
CA GLY A 10 -12.24 9.42 -2.87
C GLY A 10 -11.55 10.11 -4.05
N GLY A 11 -10.82 9.34 -4.84
CA GLY A 11 -10.06 9.79 -6.01
C GLY A 11 -8.74 10.50 -5.70
N THR A 12 -8.43 10.77 -4.42
CA THR A 12 -7.18 11.43 -4.02
C THR A 12 -6.13 10.40 -3.61
N PRO A 13 -4.95 10.38 -4.26
CA PRO A 13 -3.86 9.51 -3.85
C PRO A 13 -3.33 9.85 -2.46
N VAL A 14 -3.04 8.81 -1.67
CA VAL A 14 -2.40 8.89 -0.36
C VAL A 14 -1.03 8.23 -0.46
N GLU A 15 0.00 8.93 -0.02
CA GLU A 15 1.37 8.43 -0.01
C GLU A 15 1.74 7.85 1.37
N PHE A 16 2.31 6.66 1.36
CA PHE A 16 2.85 5.97 2.52
C PHE A 16 4.37 5.94 2.37
N GLN A 17 5.05 6.81 3.12
CA GLN A 17 6.51 6.94 3.12
C GLN A 17 7.08 6.25 4.37
N PHE A 18 7.93 5.24 4.15
CA PHE A 18 8.61 4.47 5.18
C PHE A 18 10.02 5.01 5.44
N ARG A 19 10.60 4.69 6.60
CA ARG A 19 11.96 5.10 6.99
C ARG A 19 13.06 4.32 6.27
N ALA A 20 12.72 3.15 5.78
CA ALA A 20 13.64 2.24 5.10
C ALA A 20 12.92 1.57 3.93
N SER A 21 13.67 1.31 2.86
CA SER A 21 13.14 0.62 1.70
C SER A 21 12.89 -0.85 2.02
N GLY A 22 11.77 -1.37 1.52
CA GLY A 22 11.39 -2.77 1.61
C GLY A 22 10.92 -3.31 0.28
N SER A 23 10.63 -4.61 0.23
CA SER A 23 10.20 -5.31 -0.98
C SER A 23 8.83 -5.99 -0.84
N ARG A 24 8.33 -6.12 0.40
CA ARG A 24 7.05 -6.74 0.73
C ARG A 24 6.22 -5.84 1.61
N PHE A 25 5.00 -5.57 1.16
CA PHE A 25 4.06 -4.70 1.84
C PHE A 25 2.75 -5.43 2.08
N LEU A 26 2.28 -5.43 3.32
CA LEU A 26 0.92 -5.84 3.65
C LEU A 26 0.02 -4.60 3.56
N VAL A 27 -0.90 -4.61 2.61
CA VAL A 27 -1.90 -3.55 2.43
C VAL A 27 -3.24 -4.04 2.95
N LYS A 28 -3.84 -3.29 3.88
CA LYS A 28 -5.14 -3.60 4.49
C LYS A 28 -6.13 -2.53 4.07
N ASN A 29 -7.07 -2.92 3.22
CA ASN A 29 -8.15 -2.04 2.76
C ASN A 29 -9.34 -2.15 3.73
N PHE A 30 -9.57 -1.10 4.54
CA PHE A 30 -10.74 -1.02 5.43
C PHE A 30 -11.88 -0.19 4.81
N THR A 31 -11.80 0.11 3.52
CA THR A 31 -12.85 0.79 2.76
C THR A 31 -13.85 -0.24 2.22
N SER A 32 -15.05 0.22 1.88
CA SER A 32 -16.14 -0.55 1.27
C SER A 32 -15.99 -0.65 -0.26
N GLY A 33 -15.06 0.11 -0.85
CA GLY A 33 -14.70 0.05 -2.26
C GLY A 33 -13.36 -0.64 -2.51
N TYR A 34 -13.04 -0.89 -3.77
CA TYR A 34 -11.68 -1.27 -4.12
C TYR A 34 -10.73 -0.07 -4.00
N ILE A 35 -9.46 -0.37 -3.78
CA ILE A 35 -8.36 0.60 -3.85
C ILE A 35 -7.39 0.18 -4.95
N THR A 36 -6.67 1.16 -5.44
CA THR A 36 -5.55 0.98 -6.35
C THR A 36 -4.27 1.29 -5.61
N CYS A 37 -3.34 0.33 -5.56
CA CYS A 37 -2.06 0.45 -4.87
C CYS A 37 -0.92 0.49 -5.90
N GLY A 38 -0.22 1.62 -5.97
CA GLY A 38 0.99 1.81 -6.77
C GLY A 38 2.25 1.49 -5.96
N ILE A 39 3.09 0.63 -6.51
CA ILE A 39 4.39 0.23 -5.96
C ILE A 39 5.40 0.19 -7.10
N LEU A 40 6.44 1.03 -7.04
CA LEU A 40 7.34 1.27 -8.18
C LEU A 40 6.53 1.63 -9.44
N ASP A 41 6.74 0.93 -10.55
CA ASP A 41 6.04 1.12 -11.82
C ASP A 41 4.80 0.21 -11.98
N ALA A 42 4.43 -0.52 -10.91
CA ALA A 42 3.31 -1.45 -10.93
C ALA A 42 2.10 -0.91 -10.17
N GLU A 43 0.92 -1.33 -10.61
CA GLU A 43 -0.34 -0.99 -10.00
C GLU A 43 -1.14 -2.27 -9.70
N VAL A 44 -1.70 -2.36 -8.49
CA VAL A 44 -2.45 -3.52 -8.01
C VAL A 44 -3.80 -3.06 -7.45
N THR A 45 -4.88 -3.63 -7.96
CA THR A 45 -6.21 -3.42 -7.37
C THR A 45 -6.41 -4.36 -6.18
N ILE A 46 -6.80 -3.80 -5.03
CA ILE A 46 -7.12 -4.57 -3.82
C ILE A 46 -8.62 -4.39 -3.52
N PRO A 47 -9.40 -5.48 -3.42
CA PRO A 47 -10.81 -5.42 -3.11
C PRO A 47 -11.12 -4.77 -1.75
N ALA A 48 -12.37 -4.37 -1.57
CA ALA A 48 -12.91 -3.87 -0.30
C ALA A 48 -12.67 -4.87 0.84
N ASN A 49 -12.48 -4.36 2.06
CA ASN A 49 -12.36 -5.16 3.28
C ASN A 49 -11.39 -6.35 3.18
N THR A 50 -10.31 -6.20 2.42
CA THR A 50 -9.35 -7.25 2.12
C THR A 50 -7.95 -6.82 2.55
N SER A 51 -7.15 -7.80 2.98
CA SER A 51 -5.72 -7.63 3.21
C SER A 51 -4.94 -8.44 2.18
N GLN A 52 -3.98 -7.81 1.52
CA GLN A 52 -3.16 -8.45 0.50
C GLN A 52 -1.69 -8.11 0.72
N VAL A 53 -0.84 -9.14 0.63
CA VAL A 53 0.61 -8.93 0.56
C VAL A 53 0.99 -8.68 -0.90
N ILE A 54 1.68 -7.57 -1.14
CA ILE A 54 2.32 -7.27 -2.42
C ILE A 54 3.81 -7.42 -2.24
N ALA A 55 4.42 -8.23 -3.10
CA ALA A 55 5.87 -8.38 -3.19
C ALA A 55 6.32 -7.85 -4.55
N THR A 56 7.35 -7.00 -4.58
CA THR A 56 7.91 -6.47 -5.83
C THR A 56 8.56 -7.57 -6.66
N ARG A 57 9.10 -8.60 -6.01
CA ARG A 57 9.71 -9.79 -6.62
C ARG A 57 9.74 -10.94 -5.62
N LEU A 58 9.77 -12.19 -6.10
CA LEU A 58 9.92 -13.38 -5.24
C LEU A 58 11.26 -13.38 -4.49
N ILE A 59 12.34 -13.02 -5.17
CA ILE A 59 13.68 -12.82 -4.60
C ILE A 59 14.09 -11.39 -4.99
N PRO A 60 13.97 -10.41 -4.08
CA PRO A 60 14.21 -9.00 -4.38
C PRO A 60 15.70 -8.69 -4.53
N ARG A 61 16.01 -7.77 -5.46
CA ARG A 61 17.30 -7.08 -5.55
C ARG A 61 17.14 -5.67 -5.00
N THR A 62 18.24 -4.96 -4.79
CA THR A 62 18.21 -3.56 -4.32
C THR A 62 17.35 -2.65 -5.21
N SER A 63 17.34 -2.89 -6.53
CA SER A 63 16.49 -2.14 -7.48
C SER A 63 14.99 -2.43 -7.35
N ASP A 64 14.62 -3.53 -6.69
CA ASP A 64 13.24 -3.95 -6.48
C ASP A 64 12.72 -3.46 -5.11
N MET A 65 13.51 -2.67 -4.36
CA MET A 65 13.13 -2.11 -3.06
C MET A 65 12.61 -0.69 -3.21
N THR A 66 11.63 -0.32 -2.39
CA THR A 66 11.07 1.04 -2.32
C THR A 66 10.75 1.39 -0.88
N ASP A 67 10.85 2.66 -0.52
CA ASP A 67 10.38 3.21 0.74
C ASP A 67 9.01 3.91 0.58
N LYS A 68 8.43 3.86 -0.62
CA LYS A 68 7.19 4.56 -0.95
C LYS A 68 6.15 3.62 -1.57
N VAL A 69 4.92 3.75 -1.09
CA VAL A 69 3.70 3.13 -1.64
C VAL A 69 2.64 4.21 -1.80
N THR A 70 1.89 4.20 -2.90
CA THR A 70 0.77 5.13 -3.12
C THR A 70 -0.53 4.36 -3.20
N VAL A 71 -1.58 4.85 -2.54
CA VAL A 71 -2.90 4.23 -2.58
C VAL A 71 -3.95 5.27 -2.96
N THR A 72 -4.79 4.94 -3.95
CA THR A 72 -5.97 5.72 -4.32
C THR A 72 -7.21 4.89 -4.01
N ALA A 73 -8.10 5.41 -3.18
CA ALA A 73 -9.39 4.80 -2.92
C ALA A 73 -10.49 5.50 -3.71
N ASN A 74 -11.54 4.76 -4.10
CA ASN A 74 -12.68 5.37 -4.79
C ASN A 74 -13.63 6.12 -3.85
N GLU A 75 -13.51 5.91 -2.54
CA GLU A 75 -14.39 6.50 -1.54
C GLU A 75 -13.61 7.23 -0.45
N THR A 76 -14.33 8.09 0.27
CA THR A 76 -13.82 8.74 1.47
C THR A 76 -14.13 7.86 2.67
N SER A 77 -13.09 7.43 3.40
CA SER A 77 -13.23 6.60 4.59
C SER A 77 -12.28 7.04 5.68
N ALA A 78 -12.81 7.28 6.88
CA ALA A 78 -12.02 7.56 8.09
C ALA A 78 -11.20 6.35 8.54
N MET A 79 -11.69 5.14 8.27
CA MET A 79 -10.94 3.91 8.55
C MET A 79 -9.80 3.73 7.54
N GLY A 80 -10.03 4.10 6.28
CA GLY A 80 -9.01 4.22 5.24
C GLY A 80 -8.20 2.96 4.99
N VAL A 81 -6.89 3.14 4.83
CA VAL A 81 -5.96 2.08 4.44
C VAL A 81 -4.76 2.07 5.38
N GLU A 82 -4.31 0.88 5.73
CA GLU A 82 -3.05 0.66 6.46
C GLU A 82 -2.08 -0.09 5.55
N VAL A 83 -0.84 0.40 5.49
CA VAL A 83 0.27 -0.25 4.78
C VAL A 83 1.36 -0.55 5.78
N GLN A 84 1.87 -1.78 5.72
CA GLN A 84 2.92 -2.27 6.59
C GLN A 84 4.08 -2.80 5.74
N CYS A 85 5.27 -2.24 5.96
CA CYS A 85 6.51 -2.76 5.37
C CYS A 85 6.97 -3.99 6.20
N LEU A 86 7.02 -5.16 5.53
CA LEU A 86 7.28 -6.45 6.17
C LEU A 86 8.77 -6.76 6.30
N ASP A 87 9.58 -6.18 5.42
CA ASP A 87 11.02 -6.35 5.39
C ASP A 87 11.73 -5.01 5.26
N TYR A 88 12.36 -4.59 6.35
CA TYR A 88 13.41 -3.58 6.36
C TYR A 88 14.58 -4.10 7.19
#